data_AF-A0A7S4FCH7-F1
#
_entry.id   AF-A0A7S4FCH7-F1
#
_cell.length_a   1.000
_cell.length_b   1.000
_cell.length_c   1.000
_cell.angle_alpha   90.00
_cell.angle_beta   90.00
_cell.angle_gamma   90.00
#
_symmetry.space_group_name_H-M   'P 1'
#
loop_
_entity.id
_entity.type
_entity.pdbx_description
1 polymer ?
#
loop_
_entity_poly.entity_id
_entity_poly.type
_entity_poly.pdbx_seq_one_letter_code
_entity_poly.pdbx_strand_id
1 'polypeptide(L)'
;IGAADGRLQICFPVKCFHEVLHVYQTRYNLHQELYQHRVASAAGLMLRDALVLADPLLPIYLPNYSPTDQADRAHEGSMDSQSQQNQQTQRTAREREQALSASPTCLRLSECGTMLDTSLDGYAQLTDSIFQMIETEARRSRHPRLQQAAALIERLHRRQLYRFVGSVVLAPEQAKALRLQTSEGRSRLER
;
A
#
# COMPACT_ATOMS: atom_id res chain seq x y z
N ILE A 1 -18.52 32.79 22.47
CA ILE A 1 -17.86 31.53 22.01
C ILE A 1 -18.33 30.45 22.97
N GLY A 2 -19.28 29.62 22.53
CA GLY A 2 -19.99 28.67 23.40
C GLY A 2 -19.09 27.50 23.76
N ALA A 3 -18.36 27.62 24.87
CA ALA A 3 -17.61 26.52 25.47
C ALA A 3 -18.46 25.95 26.62
N ALA A 4 -19.22 24.89 26.36
CA ALA A 4 -19.95 24.18 27.42
C ALA A 4 -18.99 23.40 28.35
N ASP A 5 -17.79 23.05 27.85
CA ASP A 5 -16.83 22.15 28.53
C ASP A 5 -15.44 22.77 28.75
N GLY A 6 -15.27 24.09 28.62
CA GLY A 6 -13.97 24.78 28.79
C GLY A 6 -12.88 24.41 27.76
N ARG A 7 -13.19 23.56 26.77
CA ARG A 7 -12.30 23.21 25.66
C ARG A 7 -12.63 24.06 24.44
N LEU A 8 -11.59 24.50 23.73
CA LEU A 8 -11.76 25.12 22.41
C LEU A 8 -12.24 24.05 21.43
N GLN A 9 -13.40 24.27 20.83
CA GLN A 9 -14.02 23.39 19.85
C GLN A 9 -14.35 24.17 18.57
N ILE A 10 -14.35 23.46 17.44
CA ILE A 10 -14.82 24.01 16.18
C ILE A 10 -16.35 24.10 16.26
N CYS A 11 -16.89 25.31 16.20
CA CYS A 11 -18.33 25.56 16.27
C CYS A 11 -18.83 26.16 14.94
N PHE A 12 -19.97 25.66 14.45
CA PHE A 12 -20.64 26.20 13.27
C PHE A 12 -21.82 27.08 13.67
N PRO A 13 -22.15 28.14 12.90
CA PRO A 13 -23.36 28.91 13.12
C PRO A 13 -24.61 28.02 13.01
N VAL A 14 -25.63 28.26 13.83
CA VAL A 14 -26.87 27.47 13.85
C VAL A 14 -27.58 27.45 12.49
N LYS A 15 -27.45 28.53 11.71
CA LYS A 15 -27.99 28.63 10.34
C LYS A 15 -27.40 27.57 9.39
N CYS A 16 -26.16 27.12 9.65
CA CYS A 16 -25.44 26.16 8.82
C CYS A 16 -25.75 24.69 9.18
N PHE A 17 -26.77 24.44 10.02
CA PHE A 17 -27.09 23.09 10.49
C PHE A 17 -27.43 22.13 9.35
N HIS A 18 -28.14 22.62 8.33
CA HIS A 18 -28.54 21.79 7.19
C HIS A 18 -27.34 21.38 6.33
N GLU A 19 -26.39 22.29 6.15
CA GLU A 19 -25.15 22.09 5.40
C GLU A 19 -24.25 21.06 6.10
N VAL A 20 -24.17 21.11 7.44
CA VAL A 20 -23.46 20.10 8.21
C VAL A 20 -24.12 18.73 8.05
N LEU A 21 -25.45 18.65 8.12
CA LEU A 21 -26.16 17.39 7.86
C LEU A 21 -25.95 16.88 6.42
N HIS A 22 -25.89 17.78 5.45
CA HIS A 22 -25.67 17.44 4.05
C HIS A 22 -24.31 16.74 3.81
N VAL A 23 -23.27 17.08 4.56
CA VAL A 23 -21.97 16.37 4.51
C VAL A 23 -22.15 14.90 4.86
N TYR A 24 -22.91 14.59 5.91
CA TYR A 24 -23.18 13.21 6.32
C TYR A 24 -24.05 12.46 5.30
N GLN A 25 -25.06 13.12 4.75
CA GLN A 25 -25.90 12.53 3.71
C GLN A 25 -25.10 12.24 2.43
N THR A 26 -24.24 13.17 2.01
CA THR A 26 -23.33 12.99 0.87
C THR A 26 -22.39 11.79 1.11
N ARG A 27 -21.79 11.70 2.30
CA ARG A 27 -20.96 10.55 2.69
C ARG A 27 -21.75 9.24 2.63
N TYR A 28 -22.97 9.21 3.14
CA TYR A 28 -23.82 8.02 3.09
C TYR A 28 -24.08 7.58 1.64
N ASN A 29 -24.45 8.51 0.76
CA ASN A 29 -24.71 8.24 -0.65
C ASN A 29 -23.46 7.69 -1.34
N LEU A 30 -22.29 8.33 -1.16
CA LEU A 30 -21.03 7.86 -1.73
C LEU A 30 -20.66 6.45 -1.25
N HIS A 31 -20.90 6.14 0.02
CA HIS A 31 -20.64 4.80 0.53
C HIS A 31 -21.55 3.74 -0.09
N GLN A 32 -22.83 4.03 -0.28
CA GLN A 32 -23.79 3.07 -0.87
C GLN A 32 -23.58 2.90 -2.38
N GLU A 33 -23.35 4.00 -3.10
CA GLU A 33 -23.34 4.00 -4.56
C GLU A 33 -21.97 3.68 -5.15
N LEU A 34 -20.89 4.19 -4.53
CA LEU A 34 -19.55 4.15 -5.12
C LEU A 34 -18.58 3.26 -4.34
N TYR A 35 -18.35 3.54 -3.06
CA TYR A 35 -17.27 2.86 -2.31
C TYR A 35 -17.58 1.39 -2.01
N GLN A 36 -18.85 1.05 -1.76
CA GLN A 36 -19.28 -0.34 -1.56
C GLN A 36 -19.85 -0.97 -2.82
N HIS A 37 -19.54 -0.40 -4.00
CA HIS A 37 -20.05 -0.94 -5.25
C HIS A 37 -19.58 -2.38 -5.45
N ARG A 38 -20.53 -3.31 -5.57
CA ARG A 38 -20.28 -4.76 -5.64
C ARG A 38 -19.22 -5.17 -6.68
N VAL A 39 -19.17 -4.49 -7.81
CA VAL A 39 -18.21 -4.78 -8.88
C VAL A 39 -16.80 -4.32 -8.49
N ALA A 40 -16.69 -3.16 -7.82
CA ALA A 40 -15.42 -2.67 -7.29
C ALA A 40 -14.95 -3.57 -6.14
N SER A 41 -15.85 -4.05 -5.28
CA SER A 41 -15.54 -5.04 -4.26
C SER A 41 -15.04 -6.36 -4.85
N ALA A 42 -15.67 -6.86 -5.92
CA ALA A 42 -15.21 -8.06 -6.62
C ALA A 42 -13.81 -7.88 -7.22
N ALA A 43 -13.54 -6.73 -7.85
CA ALA A 43 -12.23 -6.38 -8.35
C ALA A 43 -11.18 -6.31 -7.23
N GLY A 44 -11.50 -5.65 -6.11
CA GLY A 44 -10.61 -5.57 -4.95
C GLY A 44 -10.28 -6.95 -4.34
N LEU A 45 -11.24 -7.87 -4.31
CA LEU A 45 -11.00 -9.26 -3.88
C LEU A 45 -10.05 -9.99 -4.83
N MET A 46 -10.23 -9.86 -6.16
CA MET A 46 -9.31 -10.45 -7.14
C MET A 46 -7.89 -9.90 -7.01
N LEU A 47 -7.75 -8.59 -6.79
CA LEU A 47 -6.46 -7.95 -6.57
C LEU A 47 -5.81 -8.46 -5.28
N ARG A 48 -6.58 -8.59 -4.19
CA ARG A 48 -6.07 -9.17 -2.94
C ARG A 48 -5.54 -10.59 -3.14
N ASP A 49 -6.30 -11.43 -3.85
CA ASP A 49 -5.90 -12.81 -4.14
C ASP A 49 -4.62 -12.84 -4.98
N ALA A 50 -4.51 -11.98 -5.99
CA ALA A 50 -3.30 -11.85 -6.81
C ALA A 50 -2.08 -11.43 -5.98
N LEU A 51 -2.24 -10.44 -5.08
CA LEU A 51 -1.15 -9.97 -4.21
C LEU A 51 -0.71 -11.03 -3.20
N VAL A 52 -1.64 -11.78 -2.61
CA VAL A 52 -1.31 -12.89 -1.68
C VAL A 52 -0.52 -13.99 -2.38
N LEU A 53 -0.84 -14.28 -3.65
CA LEU A 53 -0.09 -15.26 -4.45
C LEU A 53 1.32 -14.75 -4.83
N ALA A 54 1.47 -13.44 -5.02
CA ALA A 54 2.73 -12.80 -5.44
C ALA A 54 3.68 -12.48 -4.28
N ASP A 55 3.17 -12.25 -3.07
CA ASP A 55 3.93 -11.88 -1.86
C ASP A 55 5.25 -12.65 -1.64
N PRO A 56 5.31 -13.99 -1.72
CA PRO A 56 6.56 -14.71 -1.47
C PRO A 56 7.60 -14.59 -2.59
N LEU A 57 7.22 -14.09 -3.77
CA LEU A 57 8.03 -14.12 -5.00
C LEU A 57 8.40 -12.73 -5.50
N LEU A 58 7.84 -11.68 -4.92
CA LEU A 58 8.05 -10.30 -5.36
C LEU A 58 8.83 -9.51 -4.29
N PRO A 59 10.17 -9.60 -4.29
CA PRO A 59 11.00 -8.80 -3.41
C PRO A 59 10.97 -7.33 -3.82
N ILE A 60 10.68 -6.45 -2.86
CA ILE A 60 10.81 -4.99 -3.01
C ILE A 60 12.20 -4.61 -2.55
N TYR A 61 13.00 -4.05 -3.45
CA TYR A 61 14.37 -3.66 -3.16
C TYR A 61 14.39 -2.27 -2.52
N LEU A 62 15.07 -2.16 -1.38
CA LEU A 62 15.31 -0.89 -0.74
C LEU A 62 16.43 -0.14 -1.47
N PRO A 63 16.37 1.20 -1.55
CA PRO A 63 17.54 1.97 -1.94
C PRO A 63 18.60 1.71 -0.86
N ASN A 64 19.81 1.34 -1.26
CA ASN A 64 20.94 1.27 -0.34
C ASN A 64 21.21 2.69 0.16
N TYR A 65 20.61 3.09 1.28
CA TYR A 65 20.83 4.39 1.88
C TYR A 65 22.26 4.47 2.39
N SER A 66 23.14 5.10 1.63
CA SER A 66 24.46 5.52 2.11
C SER A 66 24.27 6.71 3.06
N PRO A 67 24.80 6.67 4.29
CA PRO A 67 24.65 7.75 5.28
C PRO A 67 25.17 9.13 4.87
N THR A 68 25.83 9.25 3.71
CA THR A 68 26.45 10.48 3.21
C THR A 68 25.46 11.54 2.72
N ASP A 69 24.24 11.17 2.32
CA ASP A 69 23.31 12.11 1.66
C ASP A 69 22.65 13.12 2.62
N GLN A 70 22.75 12.90 3.95
CA GLN A 70 22.28 13.84 4.96
C GLN A 70 23.27 15.00 5.21
N ALA A 71 24.55 14.87 4.84
CA ALA A 71 25.54 15.93 5.02
C ALA A 71 25.45 17.02 3.94
N ASP A 72 24.93 16.70 2.75
CA ASP A 72 24.93 17.62 1.61
C ASP A 72 23.80 18.66 1.65
N ARG A 73 22.82 18.51 2.56
CA ARG A 73 21.75 19.52 2.73
C ARG A 73 22.09 20.63 3.73
N ALA A 74 23.27 20.60 4.36
CA ALA A 74 23.68 21.59 5.37
C ALA A 74 24.79 22.57 4.91
N HIS A 75 25.26 22.50 3.66
CA HIS A 75 26.31 23.39 3.15
C HIS A 75 25.98 23.98 1.77
N GLU A 76 25.07 24.97 1.76
CA GLU A 76 25.12 26.02 0.75
C GLU A 76 25.89 27.20 1.34
N GLY A 77 27.21 27.22 1.13
CA GLY A 77 28.07 28.28 1.63
C GLY A 77 29.52 28.14 1.20
N SER A 78 29.85 28.87 0.14
CA SER A 78 31.19 29.29 -0.32
C SER A 78 31.91 28.45 -1.38
N MET A 79 32.25 29.17 -2.45
CA MET A 79 33.14 28.81 -3.55
C MET A 79 34.55 28.47 -3.04
N ASP A 80 35.20 27.50 -3.67
CA ASP A 80 36.56 27.68 -4.23
C ASP A 80 36.93 26.58 -5.24
N SER A 81 37.77 26.98 -6.19
CA SER A 81 37.92 26.39 -7.51
C SER A 81 39.07 25.38 -7.63
N GLN A 82 38.86 24.37 -8.49
CA GLN A 82 39.84 23.82 -9.43
C GLN A 82 41.18 23.30 -8.86
N SER A 83 41.17 22.08 -8.30
CA SER A 83 42.37 21.19 -8.23
C SER A 83 42.07 19.70 -7.95
N GLN A 84 40.81 19.25 -7.92
CA GLN A 84 40.44 17.93 -7.36
C GLN A 84 39.92 16.89 -8.38
N GLN A 85 39.92 17.18 -9.68
CA GLN A 85 39.23 16.32 -10.66
C GLN A 85 39.88 14.94 -10.92
N ASN A 86 41.16 14.72 -10.62
CA ASN A 86 41.85 13.45 -10.91
C ASN A 86 41.90 12.45 -9.74
N GLN A 87 41.52 12.85 -8.51
CA GLN A 87 41.47 11.94 -7.35
C GLN A 87 40.04 11.45 -7.05
N GLN A 88 39.01 12.14 -7.54
CA GLN A 88 37.60 11.76 -7.36
C GLN A 88 37.22 10.46 -8.12
N THR A 89 37.82 10.23 -9.29
CA THR A 89 37.50 9.10 -10.18
C THR A 89 37.89 7.74 -9.61
N GLN A 90 38.89 7.69 -8.72
CA GLN A 90 39.34 6.43 -8.08
C GLN A 90 38.61 6.14 -6.76
N ARG A 91 38.08 7.15 -6.06
CA ARG A 91 37.27 6.98 -4.84
C ARG A 91 35.85 6.50 -5.15
N THR A 92 35.22 7.09 -6.17
CA THR A 92 33.89 6.70 -6.65
C THR A 92 33.80 5.26 -7.16
N ALA A 93 34.89 4.69 -7.68
CA ALA A 93 34.96 3.29 -8.11
C ALA A 93 35.00 2.31 -6.92
N ARG A 94 35.78 2.63 -5.87
CA ARG A 94 35.85 1.81 -4.64
C ARG A 94 34.57 1.90 -3.81
N GLU A 95 33.92 3.05 -3.78
CA GLU A 95 32.61 3.24 -3.16
C GLU A 95 31.52 2.45 -3.91
N ARG A 96 31.58 2.37 -5.24
CA ARG A 96 30.71 1.49 -6.05
C ARG A 96 30.98 0.00 -5.79
N GLU A 97 32.23 -0.40 -5.65
CA GLU A 97 32.60 -1.78 -5.29
C GLU A 97 32.16 -2.14 -3.85
N GLN A 98 32.24 -1.20 -2.91
CA GLN A 98 31.72 -1.40 -1.54
C GLN A 98 30.19 -1.45 -1.50
N ALA A 99 29.49 -0.62 -2.29
CA ALA A 99 28.03 -0.68 -2.45
C ALA A 99 27.54 -1.99 -3.10
N LEU A 100 28.40 -2.70 -3.84
CA LEU A 100 28.11 -3.99 -4.45
C LEU A 100 28.22 -5.17 -3.47
N SER A 101 28.85 -4.95 -2.29
CA SER A 101 29.01 -5.98 -1.24
C SER A 101 27.93 -5.96 -0.17
N ALA A 102 27.17 -4.86 -0.06
CA ALA A 102 25.96 -4.81 0.75
C ALA A 102 24.84 -5.51 -0.02
N SER A 103 24.50 -6.74 0.39
CA SER A 103 23.37 -7.47 -0.19
C SER A 103 22.13 -6.55 -0.15
N PRO A 104 21.44 -6.33 -1.29
CA PRO A 104 20.33 -5.40 -1.32
C PRO A 104 19.24 -5.94 -0.39
N THR A 105 18.93 -5.17 0.65
CA THR A 105 17.86 -5.52 1.59
C THR A 105 16.56 -5.56 0.78
N CYS A 106 16.02 -6.76 0.61
CA CYS A 106 14.72 -6.96 -0.01
C CYS A 106 13.68 -7.27 1.06
N LEU A 107 12.51 -6.67 0.91
CA LEU A 107 11.36 -6.90 1.77
C LEU A 107 10.25 -7.58 0.98
N ARG A 108 9.44 -8.40 1.67
CA ARG A 108 8.17 -8.87 1.11
C ARG A 108 7.12 -7.76 1.17
N LEU A 109 6.11 -7.88 0.31
CA LEU A 109 4.92 -7.02 0.30
C LEU A 109 4.28 -6.92 1.70
N SER A 110 4.16 -8.06 2.39
CA SER A 110 3.63 -8.15 3.75
C SER A 110 4.50 -7.50 4.83
N GLU A 111 5.80 -7.34 4.59
CA GLU A 111 6.77 -6.83 5.56
C GLU A 111 6.97 -5.31 5.45
N CYS A 112 6.57 -4.69 4.33
CA CYS A 112 6.68 -3.23 4.14
C CYS A 112 5.85 -2.41 5.13
N GLY A 113 4.86 -2.99 5.80
CA GLY A 113 4.00 -2.28 6.77
C GLY A 113 4.48 -2.31 8.23
N THR A 114 5.64 -2.91 8.52
CA THR A 114 6.13 -3.02 9.91
C THR A 114 6.69 -1.70 10.45
N MET A 115 6.70 -1.54 11.78
CA MET A 115 7.12 -0.30 12.47
C MET A 115 8.66 -0.11 12.51
N LEU A 116 9.41 -0.58 11.51
CA LEU A 116 10.84 -0.30 11.38
C LEU A 116 11.07 0.85 10.38
N ASP A 117 12.06 1.69 10.65
CA ASP A 117 12.40 2.82 9.75
C ASP A 117 12.85 2.32 8.36
N THR A 118 13.54 1.17 8.32
CA THR A 118 13.94 0.50 7.07
C THR A 118 12.75 0.05 6.21
N SER A 119 11.58 -0.18 6.78
CA SER A 119 10.37 -0.55 6.02
C SER A 119 9.67 0.66 5.37
N LEU A 120 9.93 1.90 5.80
CA LEU A 120 9.27 3.08 5.25
C LEU A 120 9.70 3.35 3.80
N ASP A 121 10.99 3.16 3.49
CA ASP A 121 11.52 3.36 2.13
C ASP A 121 10.98 2.30 1.15
N GLY A 122 10.72 1.08 1.63
CA GLY A 122 10.09 0.02 0.84
C GLY A 122 8.59 0.31 0.63
N TYR A 123 7.92 0.80 1.67
CA TYR A 123 6.52 1.22 1.59
C TYR A 123 6.32 2.41 0.63
N ALA A 124 7.24 3.37 0.60
CA ALA A 124 7.17 4.50 -0.31
C ALA A 124 7.21 4.09 -1.80
N GLN A 125 7.86 2.97 -2.11
CA GLN A 125 7.90 2.41 -3.47
C GLN A 125 6.64 1.60 -3.81
N LEU A 126 5.87 1.19 -2.80
CA LEU A 126 4.67 0.39 -2.97
C LEU A 126 3.55 1.23 -3.59
N THR A 127 3.38 1.08 -4.90
CA THR A 127 2.40 1.81 -5.71
C THR A 127 1.65 0.84 -6.62
N ASP A 128 0.67 1.33 -7.38
CA ASP A 128 -0.07 0.51 -8.36
C ASP A 128 0.82 -0.13 -9.44
N SER A 129 2.09 0.30 -9.55
CA SER A 129 3.11 -0.35 -10.38
C SER A 129 3.33 -1.83 -10.03
N ILE A 130 2.97 -2.27 -8.82
CA ILE A 130 3.07 -3.67 -8.38
C ILE A 130 2.34 -4.64 -9.32
N PHE A 131 1.24 -4.22 -9.94
CA PHE A 131 0.52 -5.08 -10.88
C PHE A 131 1.34 -5.33 -12.16
N GLN A 132 2.01 -4.30 -12.66
CA GLN A 132 2.92 -4.42 -13.81
C GLN A 132 4.16 -5.24 -13.45
N MET A 133 4.65 -5.12 -12.21
CA MET A 133 5.76 -5.95 -11.72
C MET A 133 5.38 -7.43 -11.69
N ILE A 134 4.19 -7.77 -11.19
CA ILE A 134 3.68 -9.16 -11.17
C ILE A 134 3.62 -9.72 -12.60
N GLU A 135 3.06 -8.97 -13.55
CA GLU A 135 2.98 -9.42 -14.95
C GLU A 135 4.35 -9.62 -15.58
N THR A 136 5.29 -8.71 -15.32
CA THR A 136 6.66 -8.78 -15.86
C THR A 136 7.43 -9.97 -15.29
N GLU A 137 7.34 -10.16 -13.97
CA GLU A 137 8.03 -11.26 -13.29
C GLU A 137 7.37 -12.61 -13.60
N ALA A 138 6.06 -12.68 -13.84
CA ALA A 138 5.39 -13.90 -14.31
C ALA A 138 5.89 -14.37 -15.69
N ARG A 139 6.31 -13.44 -16.56
CA ARG A 139 6.92 -13.78 -17.86
C ARG A 139 8.35 -14.28 -17.71
N ARG A 140 9.09 -13.75 -16.74
CA ARG A 140 10.49 -14.13 -16.46
C ARG A 140 10.58 -15.46 -15.71
N SER A 141 9.85 -15.57 -14.61
CA SER A 141 9.85 -16.70 -13.68
C SER A 141 8.60 -17.54 -13.89
N ARG A 142 8.75 -18.76 -14.44
CA ARG A 142 7.63 -19.71 -14.71
C ARG A 142 7.04 -20.35 -13.45
N HIS A 143 6.97 -19.60 -12.34
CA HIS A 143 6.46 -20.11 -11.08
C HIS A 143 4.91 -20.17 -11.11
N PRO A 144 4.27 -21.29 -10.72
CA PRO A 144 2.83 -21.47 -10.86
C PRO A 144 2.01 -20.43 -10.07
N ARG A 145 2.44 -20.06 -8.85
CA ARG A 145 1.75 -19.02 -8.05
C ARG A 145 1.73 -17.65 -8.75
N LEU A 146 2.83 -17.28 -9.39
CA LEU A 146 2.95 -15.98 -10.05
C LEU A 146 2.17 -15.94 -11.37
N GLN A 147 2.13 -17.07 -12.09
CA GLN A 147 1.25 -17.24 -13.24
C GLN A 147 -0.23 -17.17 -12.86
N GLN A 148 -0.61 -17.76 -11.72
CA GLN A 148 -1.97 -17.63 -11.18
C GLN A 148 -2.30 -16.18 -10.82
N ALA A 149 -1.38 -15.45 -10.19
CA ALA A 149 -1.54 -14.03 -9.90
C ALA A 149 -1.72 -13.20 -11.18
N ALA A 150 -0.86 -13.41 -12.18
CA ALA A 150 -0.96 -12.72 -13.47
C ALA A 150 -2.26 -13.05 -14.22
N ALA A 151 -2.73 -14.30 -14.16
CA ALA A 151 -4.01 -14.70 -14.76
C ALA A 151 -5.20 -14.00 -14.10
N LEU A 152 -5.16 -13.75 -12.79
CA LEU A 152 -6.20 -12.96 -12.10
C LEU A 152 -6.19 -11.50 -12.56
N ILE A 153 -5.01 -10.89 -12.75
CA ILE A 153 -4.86 -9.53 -13.26
C ILE A 153 -5.34 -9.45 -14.72
N GLU A 154 -5.02 -10.45 -15.56
CA GLU A 154 -5.51 -10.49 -16.94
C GLU A 154 -7.04 -10.60 -16.99
N ARG A 155 -7.63 -11.44 -16.12
CA ARG A 155 -9.09 -11.52 -15.98
C ARG A 155 -9.69 -10.18 -15.56
N LEU A 156 -9.05 -9.46 -14.65
CA LEU A 156 -9.47 -8.12 -14.24
C LEU A 156 -9.47 -7.15 -15.42
N HIS A 157 -8.40 -7.12 -16.22
CA HIS A 157 -8.32 -6.29 -17.44
C HIS A 157 -9.40 -6.65 -18.47
N ARG A 158 -9.71 -7.94 -18.63
CA ARG A 158 -10.80 -8.44 -19.50
C ARG A 158 -12.20 -8.26 -18.89
N ARG A 159 -12.31 -7.66 -17.70
CA ARG A 159 -13.56 -7.51 -16.93
C ARG A 159 -14.26 -8.85 -16.62
N GLN A 160 -13.51 -9.94 -16.53
CA GLN A 160 -13.97 -11.29 -16.13
C GLN A 160 -13.94 -11.45 -14.60
N LEU A 161 -14.79 -10.65 -13.96
CA LEU A 161 -14.84 -10.49 -12.50
C LEU A 161 -15.53 -11.67 -11.80
N TYR A 162 -15.32 -11.79 -10.50
CA TYR A 162 -16.10 -12.72 -9.67
C TYR A 162 -17.60 -12.43 -9.79
N ARG A 163 -18.39 -13.50 -9.88
CA ARG A 163 -19.84 -13.41 -10.00
C ARG A 163 -20.45 -13.02 -8.66
N PHE A 164 -21.20 -11.94 -8.65
CA PHE A 164 -22.01 -11.55 -7.51
C PHE A 164 -23.22 -12.50 -7.36
N VAL A 165 -23.38 -13.09 -6.18
CA VAL A 165 -24.48 -14.02 -5.86
C VAL A 165 -25.63 -13.32 -5.15
N GLY A 166 -25.36 -12.47 -4.16
CA GLY A 166 -26.40 -11.75 -3.41
C GLY A 166 -25.84 -10.87 -2.30
N SER A 167 -26.73 -10.04 -1.72
CA SER A 167 -26.45 -9.23 -0.53
C SER A 167 -27.65 -9.26 0.41
N VAL A 168 -27.38 -9.22 1.71
CA VAL A 168 -28.40 -9.14 2.76
C VAL A 168 -28.03 -8.03 3.73
N VAL A 169 -29.02 -7.23 4.12
CA VAL A 169 -28.86 -6.20 5.16
C VAL A 169 -29.24 -6.84 6.48
N LEU A 170 -28.36 -6.73 7.46
CA LEU A 170 -28.53 -7.34 8.78
C LEU A 170 -28.61 -6.26 9.85
N ALA A 171 -29.43 -6.52 10.88
CA ALA A 171 -29.38 -5.71 12.08
C ALA A 171 -28.01 -5.89 12.78
N PRO A 172 -27.54 -4.88 13.54
CA PRO A 172 -26.22 -4.94 14.19
C PRO A 172 -26.04 -6.16 15.10
N GLU A 173 -27.10 -6.61 15.76
CA GLU A 173 -27.07 -7.79 16.64
C GLU A 173 -26.88 -9.09 15.87
N GLN A 174 -27.62 -9.26 14.77
CA GLN A 174 -27.51 -10.41 13.87
C GLN A 174 -26.12 -10.49 13.22
N ALA A 175 -25.55 -9.34 12.83
CA ALA A 175 -24.22 -9.27 12.26
C ALA A 175 -23.11 -9.72 13.23
N LYS A 176 -23.24 -9.43 14.53
CA LYS A 176 -22.30 -9.91 15.56
C LYS A 176 -22.37 -11.42 15.72
N ALA A 177 -23.57 -12.00 15.78
CA ALA A 177 -23.76 -13.44 15.91
C ALA A 177 -23.13 -14.22 14.73
N LEU A 178 -23.33 -13.74 13.50
CA LEU A 178 -22.75 -14.37 12.30
C LEU A 178 -21.21 -14.31 12.26
N ARG A 179 -20.60 -13.21 12.72
CA ARG A 179 -19.13 -13.08 12.74
C ARG A 179 -18.46 -14.11 13.65
N LEU A 180 -19.07 -14.40 14.80
CA LEU A 180 -18.57 -15.41 15.75
C LEU A 180 -18.61 -16.82 15.13
N GLN A 181 -19.67 -17.14 14.39
CA GLN A 181 -19.81 -18.42 13.69
C GLN A 181 -18.77 -18.58 12.57
N THR A 182 -18.43 -17.51 11.85
CA THR A 182 -17.42 -17.57 10.78
C THR A 182 -15.99 -17.76 11.28
N SER A 183 -15.63 -17.26 12.47
CA SER A 183 -14.31 -17.54 13.06
C SER A 183 -14.15 -19.02 13.43
N GLU A 184 -15.21 -19.64 13.97
CA GLU A 184 -15.22 -21.08 14.29
C GLU A 184 -15.19 -21.96 13.03
N GLY A 185 -15.84 -21.50 11.94
CA GLY A 185 -15.82 -22.18 10.64
C GLY A 185 -14.45 -22.17 9.96
N ARG A 186 -13.68 -21.07 10.05
CA ARG A 186 -12.31 -20.98 9.48
C ARG A 186 -11.35 -21.98 10.14
N SER A 187 -11.42 -22.16 11.45
CA SER A 187 -10.61 -23.14 12.20
C SER A 187 -10.91 -24.62 11.85
N ARG A 188 -12.00 -24.88 11.13
CA ARG A 188 -12.41 -26.23 10.70
C ARG A 188 -11.99 -26.57 9.27
N LEU A 189 -11.68 -25.56 8.44
CA LEU A 189 -11.15 -25.72 7.08
C LEU A 189 -9.61 -25.82 7.04
N GLU A 190 -8.93 -25.45 8.13
CA GLU A 190 -7.48 -25.58 8.31
C GLU A 190 -7.07 -26.89 9.03
N ARG A 191 -7.97 -27.87 9.11
CA ARG A 191 -7.72 -29.26 9.55
C ARG A 191 -7.94 -30.23 8.41
#